data_AF-A0A3M1KDB3-F1
#
_entry.id   AF-A0A3M1KDB3-F1
#
_cell.length_a   1.000
_cell.length_b   1.000
_cell.length_c   1.000
_cell.angle_alpha   90.00
_cell.angle_beta   90.00
_cell.angle_gamma   90.00
#
_symmetry.space_group_name_H-M   'P 1'
#
loop_
_entity.id
_entity.type
_entity.pdbx_description
1 polymer ?
#
loop_
_entity_poly.entity_id
_entity_poly.type
_entity_poly.pdbx_seq_one_letter_code
_entity_poly.pdbx_strand_id
1 'polypeptide(L)'
;MLLTLMLALVAITPSHGELKASVDRADLQKDETLRLTVEALLDDAPFSLFDLNTLKVPQPELGTLEETFEILTQDQRYAIQFTNNVSQTRIYWEYTLIPKTTGTLVIPPIRWRDQSTSPLTIQVTDTPTTATDTPPVFIEAEWDAPTALPGEQRLLQVRLLFR
;
A
#
# COMPACT_ATOMS: atom_id res chain seq x y z
N MET A 1 -10.95 8.04 62.52
CA MET A 1 -10.36 7.42 61.32
C MET A 1 -11.51 6.88 60.49
N LEU A 2 -11.90 7.55 59.41
CA LEU A 2 -12.92 7.05 58.48
C LEU A 2 -12.43 7.33 57.05
N LEU A 3 -12.49 6.27 56.26
CA LEU A 3 -11.73 5.92 55.07
C LEU A 3 -12.10 6.78 53.84
N THR A 4 -11.12 7.44 53.24
CA THR A 4 -11.23 8.16 51.95
C THR A 4 -11.29 7.13 50.82
N LEU A 5 -12.45 6.94 50.20
CA LEU A 5 -12.61 6.07 49.02
C LEU A 5 -12.19 6.83 47.76
N MET A 6 -10.93 6.68 47.36
CA MET A 6 -10.37 7.20 46.12
C MET A 6 -10.81 6.32 44.95
N LEU A 7 -11.81 6.77 44.20
CA LEU A 7 -12.31 6.09 43.00
C LEU A 7 -11.32 6.34 41.84
N ALA A 8 -10.46 5.36 41.57
CA ALA A 8 -9.58 5.38 40.41
C ALA A 8 -10.41 5.11 39.14
N LEU A 9 -10.72 6.19 38.41
CA LEU A 9 -11.28 6.11 37.06
C LEU A 9 -10.20 5.53 36.13
N VAL A 10 -10.27 4.23 35.87
CA VAL A 10 -9.52 3.60 34.78
C VAL A 10 -10.17 4.05 33.47
N ALA A 11 -9.54 5.01 32.79
CA ALA A 11 -9.90 5.36 31.44
C ALA A 11 -9.56 4.17 30.53
N ILE A 12 -10.57 3.42 30.10
CA ILE A 12 -10.43 2.43 29.03
C ILE A 12 -10.29 3.24 27.75
N THR A 13 -9.06 3.43 27.27
CA THR A 13 -8.85 3.98 25.93
C THR A 13 -9.35 2.93 24.94
N PRO A 14 -10.41 3.20 24.15
CA PRO A 14 -10.76 2.27 23.10
C PRO A 14 -9.61 2.27 22.09
N SER A 15 -8.98 1.10 21.89
CA SER A 15 -8.16 0.88 20.71
C SER A 15 -9.12 0.83 19.52
N HIS A 16 -9.51 1.99 19.01
CA HIS A 16 -10.06 2.02 17.66
C HIS A 16 -8.95 1.52 16.76
N GLY A 17 -9.26 0.51 15.95
CA GLY A 17 -8.36 -0.02 14.94
C GLY A 17 -7.63 1.14 14.26
N GLU A 18 -6.33 1.02 14.02
CA GLU A 18 -5.52 2.15 13.60
C GLU A 18 -5.37 2.12 12.07
N LEU A 19 -5.68 3.24 11.40
CA LEU A 19 -5.38 3.46 9.98
C LEU A 19 -4.02 4.17 9.86
N LYS A 20 -3.08 3.53 9.18
CA LYS A 20 -1.73 4.07 8.94
C LYS A 20 -1.45 4.16 7.44
N ALA A 21 -0.68 5.16 7.06
CA ALA A 21 -0.04 5.22 5.75
C ALA A 21 1.48 5.28 5.93
N SER A 22 2.20 4.59 5.07
CA SER A 22 3.66 4.62 5.01
C SER A 22 4.13 4.52 3.57
N VAL A 23 5.26 5.12 3.26
CA VAL A 23 5.95 4.97 1.99
C VAL A 23 7.26 4.20 2.17
N ASP A 24 7.71 3.51 1.14
CA ASP A 24 9.00 2.83 1.16
C ASP A 24 10.19 3.78 1.00
N ARG A 25 9.96 4.97 0.41
CA ARG A 25 10.92 6.08 0.30
C ARG A 25 10.21 7.43 0.31
N ALA A 26 10.86 8.45 0.86
CA ALA A 26 10.37 9.83 0.88
C ALA A 26 11.16 10.78 -0.03
N ASP A 27 12.28 10.32 -0.59
CA ASP A 27 13.11 11.06 -1.54
C ASP A 27 13.26 10.20 -2.80
N LEU A 28 12.90 10.73 -3.96
CA LEU A 28 13.00 10.01 -5.25
C LEU A 28 13.24 10.96 -6.43
N GLN A 29 13.66 10.40 -7.56
CA GLN A 29 13.72 11.11 -8.83
C GLN A 29 12.36 11.09 -9.54
N LYS A 30 12.16 12.01 -10.48
CA LYS A 30 10.89 12.15 -11.23
C LYS A 30 10.47 10.86 -11.95
N ASP A 31 11.43 10.09 -12.45
CA ASP A 31 11.17 8.86 -13.21
C ASP A 31 11.14 7.60 -12.33
N GLU A 32 11.30 7.74 -11.01
CA GLU A 32 11.23 6.63 -10.06
C GLU A 32 9.80 6.44 -9.55
N THR A 33 9.50 5.22 -9.14
CA THR A 33 8.25 4.90 -8.44
C THR A 33 8.48 4.80 -6.94
N LEU A 34 7.42 5.04 -6.17
CA LEU A 34 7.36 4.76 -4.75
C LEU A 34 6.16 3.87 -4.42
N ARG A 35 6.26 3.11 -3.33
CA ARG A 35 5.16 2.27 -2.85
C ARG A 35 4.53 2.93 -1.63
N LEU A 36 3.25 3.27 -1.74
CA LEU A 36 2.41 3.68 -0.63
C LEU A 36 1.67 2.46 -0.07
N THR A 37 1.87 2.17 1.21
CA THR A 37 1.12 1.15 1.95
C THR A 37 0.17 1.83 2.92
N VAL A 38 -1.12 1.54 2.77
CA VAL A 38 -2.17 1.92 3.72
C VAL A 38 -2.57 0.68 4.50
N GLU A 39 -2.46 0.71 5.82
CA GLU A 39 -2.73 -0.40 6.71
C GLU A 39 -3.90 -0.05 7.64
N ALA A 40 -4.91 -0.93 7.70
CA ALA A 40 -5.98 -0.85 8.69
C ALA A 40 -5.96 -2.09 9.59
N LEU A 41 -5.99 -1.86 10.91
CA LEU A 41 -6.17 -2.91 11.90
C LEU A 41 -7.65 -3.04 12.27
N LEU A 42 -8.18 -4.26 12.26
CA LEU A 42 -9.53 -4.58 12.73
C LEU A 42 -9.41 -5.61 13.85
N ASP A 43 -9.79 -5.19 15.06
CA ASP A 43 -9.94 -6.06 16.21
C ASP A 43 -11.32 -6.71 16.21
N ASP A 44 -11.40 -7.96 16.65
CA ASP A 44 -12.65 -8.74 16.76
C ASP A 44 -13.47 -8.72 15.46
N ALA A 45 -12.77 -8.86 14.34
CA ALA A 45 -13.42 -8.84 13.04
C ALA A 45 -14.46 -9.97 12.97
N PRO A 46 -15.74 -9.65 12.63
CA PRO A 46 -16.79 -10.66 12.61
C PRO A 46 -16.44 -11.76 11.61
N PHE A 47 -16.92 -12.97 11.88
CA PHE A 47 -16.73 -14.17 11.05
C PHE A 47 -17.08 -13.98 9.55
N SER A 48 -17.71 -12.86 9.16
CA SER A 48 -17.84 -12.44 7.76
C SER A 48 -16.53 -12.18 7.03
N LEU A 49 -15.39 -11.95 7.71
CA LEU A 49 -14.09 -11.79 7.03
C LEU A 49 -13.48 -13.12 6.51
N PHE A 50 -14.07 -14.27 6.81
CA PHE A 50 -13.58 -15.57 6.30
C PHE A 50 -14.12 -15.93 4.91
N ASP A 51 -15.24 -15.35 4.48
CA ASP A 51 -15.74 -15.51 3.11
C ASP A 51 -15.06 -14.51 2.17
N LEU A 52 -13.81 -14.80 1.82
CA LEU A 52 -12.99 -14.00 0.90
C LEU A 52 -13.65 -13.78 -0.48
N ASN A 53 -14.58 -14.66 -0.87
CA ASN A 53 -15.32 -14.55 -2.13
C ASN A 53 -16.45 -13.51 -2.13
N THR A 54 -16.90 -13.03 -0.96
CA THR A 54 -18.03 -12.08 -0.84
C THR A 54 -17.66 -10.79 -0.13
N LEU A 55 -16.42 -10.68 0.37
CA LEU A 55 -15.91 -9.48 1.02
C LEU A 55 -15.62 -8.35 0.03
N LYS A 56 -16.62 -7.52 -0.21
CA LYS A 56 -16.41 -6.17 -0.73
C LYS A 56 -15.99 -5.25 0.42
N VAL A 57 -14.74 -5.35 0.84
CA VAL A 57 -14.15 -4.33 1.71
C VAL A 57 -13.99 -3.05 0.88
N PRO A 58 -14.59 -1.93 1.30
CA PRO A 58 -14.42 -0.65 0.60
C PRO A 58 -12.94 -0.28 0.50
N GLN A 59 -12.53 0.31 -0.62
CA GLN A 59 -11.18 0.84 -0.76
C GLN A 59 -11.04 2.19 -0.02
N PRO A 60 -9.81 2.58 0.37
CA PRO A 60 -9.54 3.89 0.92
C PRO A 60 -9.80 5.01 -0.10
N GLU A 61 -10.30 6.13 0.37
CA GLU A 61 -10.44 7.35 -0.40
C GLU A 61 -9.09 8.07 -0.45
N LEU A 62 -8.55 8.23 -1.66
CA LEU A 62 -7.21 8.80 -1.89
C LEU A 62 -7.18 10.33 -1.97
N GLY A 63 -8.33 10.99 -1.83
CA GLY A 63 -8.44 12.45 -1.90
C GLY A 63 -7.89 13.01 -3.21
N THR A 64 -6.99 13.98 -3.12
CA THR A 64 -6.35 14.66 -4.26
C THR A 64 -5.03 14.00 -4.69
N LEU A 65 -4.76 12.75 -4.31
CA LEU A 65 -3.50 12.07 -4.61
C LEU A 65 -3.19 12.03 -6.12
N GLU A 66 -4.21 11.81 -6.93
CA GLU A 66 -4.08 11.73 -8.39
C GLU A 66 -3.74 13.06 -9.05
N GLU A 67 -3.80 14.19 -8.34
CA GLU A 67 -3.34 15.49 -8.87
C GLU A 67 -1.82 15.57 -8.93
N THR A 68 -1.11 14.90 -8.00
CA THR A 68 0.36 14.99 -7.85
C THR A 68 1.08 13.69 -8.21
N PHE A 69 0.38 12.55 -8.15
CA PHE A 69 0.91 11.23 -8.51
C PHE A 69 0.01 10.55 -9.55
N GLU A 70 0.60 9.72 -10.40
CA GLU A 70 -0.13 8.73 -11.19
C GLU A 70 -0.05 7.38 -10.47
N ILE A 71 -1.19 6.68 -10.39
CA ILE A 71 -1.32 5.38 -9.74
C ILE A 71 -1.13 4.32 -10.82
N LEU A 72 -0.01 3.60 -10.77
CA LEU A 72 0.32 2.55 -11.73
C LEU A 72 -0.33 1.22 -11.36
N THR A 73 -0.32 0.87 -10.07
CA THR A 73 -0.96 -0.34 -9.56
C THR A 73 -1.68 -0.07 -8.25
N GLN A 74 -2.68 -0.90 -7.98
CA GLN A 74 -3.40 -0.93 -6.73
C GLN A 74 -3.69 -2.38 -6.37
N ASP A 75 -3.08 -2.83 -5.27
CA ASP A 75 -3.18 -4.18 -4.76
C ASP A 75 -3.80 -4.16 -3.36
N GLN A 76 -4.55 -5.20 -3.04
CA GLN A 76 -5.20 -5.34 -1.74
C GLN A 76 -4.91 -6.73 -1.17
N ARG A 77 -4.45 -6.79 0.07
CA ARG A 77 -4.17 -8.05 0.78
C ARG A 77 -4.71 -8.02 2.20
N TYR A 78 -4.98 -9.22 2.72
CA TYR A 78 -5.46 -9.44 4.07
C TYR A 78 -4.47 -10.32 4.84
N ALA A 79 -4.19 -9.97 6.09
CA ALA A 79 -3.45 -10.83 7.01
C ALA A 79 -4.30 -11.05 8.26
N ILE A 80 -4.73 -12.30 8.47
CA ILE A 80 -5.58 -12.68 9.61
C ILE A 80 -4.74 -13.50 10.58
N GLN A 81 -4.75 -13.11 11.85
CA GLN A 81 -4.08 -13.80 12.93
C GLN A 81 -5.11 -14.24 13.97
N PHE A 82 -5.02 -15.50 14.41
CA PHE A 82 -5.85 -16.04 15.49
C PHE A 82 -4.94 -16.39 16.67
N THR A 83 -5.17 -15.79 17.83
CA THR A 83 -4.41 -16.07 19.05
C THR A 83 -5.34 -16.06 20.25
N ASN A 84 -5.31 -17.12 21.07
CA ASN A 84 -6.12 -17.24 22.29
C ASN A 84 -7.62 -16.91 22.09
N ASN A 85 -8.20 -17.41 20.99
CA ASN A 85 -9.61 -17.19 20.62
C ASN A 85 -9.96 -15.72 20.26
N VAL A 86 -8.96 -14.86 20.04
CA VAL A 86 -9.11 -13.51 19.52
C VAL A 86 -8.63 -13.49 18.07
N SER A 87 -9.41 -12.87 17.18
CA SER A 87 -9.03 -12.61 15.79
C SER A 87 -8.51 -11.19 15.64
N GLN A 88 -7.38 -11.04 14.97
CA GLN A 88 -6.85 -9.75 14.55
C GLN A 88 -6.68 -9.78 13.03
N THR A 89 -7.34 -8.86 12.33
CA THR A 89 -7.22 -8.74 10.87
C THR A 89 -6.52 -7.45 10.50
N ARG A 90 -5.50 -7.55 9.65
CA ARG A 90 -4.88 -6.40 8.98
C ARG A 90 -5.27 -6.40 7.51
N ILE A 91 -5.67 -5.24 7.03
CA ILE A 91 -5.94 -4.99 5.62
C ILE A 91 -4.84 -4.07 5.12
N TYR A 92 -4.22 -4.42 4.00
CA TYR A 92 -3.24 -3.59 3.34
C TYR A 92 -3.74 -3.23 1.96
N TRP A 93 -3.66 -1.95 1.63
CA TRP A 93 -3.73 -1.45 0.26
C TRP A 93 -2.35 -0.95 -0.14
N GLU A 94 -1.81 -1.50 -1.21
CA GLU A 94 -0.50 -1.14 -1.74
C GLU A 94 -0.69 -0.45 -3.10
N TYR A 95 -0.14 0.76 -3.22
CA TYR A 95 -0.20 1.56 -4.42
C TYR A 95 1.20 1.79 -4.94
N THR A 96 1.42 1.52 -6.22
CA THR A 96 2.64 1.96 -6.91
C THR A 96 2.37 3.31 -7.54
N LEU A 97 3.12 4.33 -7.12
CA LEU A 97 2.93 5.71 -7.52
C LEU A 97 4.12 6.21 -8.31
N ILE A 98 3.89 7.00 -9.35
CA ILE A 98 4.92 7.78 -10.05
C ILE A 98 4.59 9.28 -9.94
N PRO A 99 5.56 10.15 -9.58
CA PRO A 99 5.29 11.56 -9.41
C PRO A 99 5.08 12.27 -10.76
N LYS A 100 4.07 13.15 -10.84
CA LYS A 100 3.79 13.92 -12.06
C LYS A 100 4.69 15.14 -12.20
N THR A 101 5.20 15.66 -11.09
CA THR A 101 5.99 16.91 -11.02
C THR A 101 7.14 16.78 -10.04
N THR A 102 8.13 17.66 -10.14
CA THR A 102 9.26 17.76 -9.20
C THR A 102 8.94 18.73 -8.07
N GLY A 103 9.73 18.68 -7.00
CA GLY A 103 9.60 19.50 -5.81
C GLY A 103 9.03 18.73 -4.62
N THR A 104 8.52 19.47 -3.63
CA THR A 104 7.90 18.88 -2.45
C THR A 104 6.43 18.54 -2.75
N LEU A 105 6.14 17.25 -2.87
CA LEU A 105 4.79 16.72 -3.06
C LEU A 105 4.22 16.23 -1.74
N VAL A 106 2.90 16.25 -1.62
CA VAL A 106 2.18 15.76 -0.44
C VAL A 106 1.22 14.67 -0.87
N ILE A 107 1.33 13.51 -0.23
CA ILE A 107 0.31 12.47 -0.21
C ILE A 107 -0.74 12.95 0.81
N PRO A 108 -1.98 13.25 0.38
CA PRO A 108 -3.00 13.78 1.27
C PRO A 108 -3.41 12.75 2.32
N PRO A 109 -4.11 13.18 3.39
CA PRO A 109 -4.74 12.25 4.33
C PRO A 109 -5.60 11.23 3.58
N ILE A 110 -5.29 9.95 3.75
CA ILE A 110 -6.05 8.85 3.16
C ILE A 110 -7.17 8.48 4.13
N ARG A 111 -8.41 8.45 3.66
CA ARG A 111 -9.56 8.14 4.50
C ARG A 111 -10.05 6.73 4.28
N TRP A 112 -10.46 6.08 5.36
CA TRP A 112 -11.16 4.82 5.28
C TRP A 112 -12.15 4.72 6.44
N ARG A 113 -13.44 4.64 6.11
CA ARG A 113 -14.55 4.76 7.08
C ARG A 113 -14.47 6.08 7.85
N ASP A 114 -14.40 6.01 9.18
CA ASP A 114 -14.31 7.13 10.11
C ASP A 114 -12.86 7.52 10.44
N GLN A 115 -11.88 6.87 9.81
CA GLN A 115 -10.46 7.07 10.09
C GLN A 115 -9.74 7.77 8.95
N SER A 116 -8.65 8.45 9.31
CA SER A 116 -7.80 9.17 8.36
C SER A 116 -6.33 9.03 8.77
N THR A 117 -5.47 8.85 7.78
CA THR A 117 -4.01 8.88 8.00
C THR A 117 -3.52 10.31 8.15
N SER A 118 -2.31 10.47 8.70
CA SER A 118 -1.54 11.71 8.54
C SER A 118 -1.09 11.88 7.08
N PRO A 119 -0.95 13.12 6.58
CA PRO A 119 -0.34 13.36 5.28
C PRO A 119 1.14 12.98 5.28
N LEU A 120 1.66 12.54 4.13
CA LEU A 120 3.08 12.19 3.95
C LEU A 120 3.72 13.15 2.95
N THR A 121 4.91 13.67 3.28
CA THR A 121 5.66 14.58 2.41
C THR A 121 6.73 13.80 1.64
N ILE A 122 6.82 14.05 0.34
CA ILE A 122 7.70 13.39 -0.60
C ILE A 122 8.53 14.44 -1.32
N GLN A 123 9.85 14.28 -1.36
CA GLN A 123 10.76 15.12 -2.12
C GLN A 123 11.07 14.47 -3.45
N VAL A 124 10.74 15.18 -4.53
CA VAL A 124 10.99 14.72 -5.89
C VAL A 124 12.03 15.61 -6.54
N THR A 125 13.17 15.04 -6.87
CA THR A 125 14.23 15.73 -7.62
C THR A 125 14.09 15.46 -9.10
N ASP A 126 14.54 16.41 -9.94
CA ASP A 126 14.59 16.17 -11.37
C ASP A 126 15.64 15.11 -11.67
N THR A 127 15.38 14.28 -12.68
CA THR A 127 16.37 13.30 -13.14
C THR A 127 17.49 14.08 -13.81
N PRO A 128 18.74 14.07 -13.30
CA PRO A 128 19.80 14.81 -13.93
C PRO A 128 19.96 14.30 -15.36
N THR A 129 19.85 15.21 -16.34
CA THR A 129 20.20 14.95 -17.75
C THR A 129 21.71 14.80 -17.88
N THR A 130 22.30 13.85 -17.17
CA THR A 130 23.61 13.36 -17.56
C THR A 130 23.36 12.66 -18.88
N ALA A 131 24.11 13.02 -19.92
CA ALA A 131 24.25 12.17 -21.10
C ALA A 131 24.86 10.85 -20.61
N THR A 132 24.00 9.97 -20.12
CA THR A 132 24.39 8.67 -19.64
C THR A 132 24.81 7.92 -20.89
N ASP A 133 26.10 7.65 -20.98
CA ASP A 133 26.69 6.55 -21.74
C ASP A 133 26.21 5.21 -21.13
N THR A 134 24.92 5.11 -20.82
CA THR A 134 24.26 3.90 -20.38
C THR A 134 23.91 3.17 -21.66
N PRO A 135 24.54 2.03 -21.92
CA PRO A 135 24.27 1.27 -23.11
C PRO A 135 22.78 0.90 -23.16
N PRO A 136 22.13 1.02 -24.33
CA PRO A 136 20.70 0.73 -24.45
C PRO A 136 20.41 -0.70 -23.98
N VAL A 137 19.48 -0.81 -23.02
CA VAL A 137 18.99 -2.11 -22.55
C VAL A 137 17.82 -2.51 -23.43
N PHE A 138 17.89 -3.70 -24.01
CA PHE A 138 16.80 -4.27 -24.80
C PHE A 138 16.13 -5.39 -24.02
N ILE A 139 14.80 -5.46 -24.12
CA ILE A 139 13.99 -6.53 -23.54
C ILE A 139 13.54 -7.44 -24.67
N GLU A 140 13.92 -8.71 -24.60
CA GLU A 140 13.35 -9.77 -25.42
C GLU A 140 12.45 -10.65 -24.54
N ALA A 141 11.20 -10.83 -24.97
CA ALA A 141 10.24 -11.72 -24.34
C ALA A 141 9.82 -12.76 -25.36
N GLU A 142 10.05 -14.04 -25.05
CA GLU A 142 9.66 -15.17 -25.88
C GLU A 142 8.67 -16.08 -25.13
N TRP A 143 7.66 -16.57 -25.85
CA TRP A 143 6.76 -17.61 -25.37
C TRP A 143 7.24 -18.95 -25.90
N ASP A 144 7.31 -19.95 -25.03
CA ASP A 144 7.88 -21.28 -25.32
C ASP A 144 7.13 -22.09 -26.41
N ALA A 145 5.90 -21.71 -26.80
CA ALA A 145 5.18 -22.38 -27.90
C ALA A 145 4.12 -21.48 -28.59
N PRO A 146 3.91 -21.62 -29.93
CA PRO A 146 3.00 -20.77 -30.71
C PRO A 146 1.50 -21.07 -30.55
N THR A 147 1.12 -22.16 -29.88
CA THR A 147 -0.29 -22.55 -29.68
C THR A 147 -0.55 -22.90 -28.22
N ALA A 148 -1.59 -22.33 -27.63
CA ALA A 148 -1.99 -22.57 -26.24
C ALA A 148 -3.15 -23.59 -26.17
N LEU A 149 -3.03 -24.62 -25.33
CA LEU A 149 -4.13 -25.53 -24.99
C LEU A 149 -4.77 -25.12 -23.65
N PRO A 150 -6.09 -25.34 -23.45
CA PRO A 150 -6.74 -25.07 -22.17
C PRO A 150 -6.14 -25.92 -21.03
N GLY A 151 -5.68 -25.26 -19.95
CA GLY A 151 -5.16 -25.91 -18.75
C GLY A 151 -3.65 -26.09 -18.67
N GLU A 152 -2.88 -25.62 -19.66
CA GLU A 152 -1.41 -25.67 -19.61
C GLU A 152 -0.81 -24.46 -18.87
N GLN A 153 0.16 -24.73 -17.98
CA GLN A 153 1.02 -23.70 -17.40
C GLN A 153 2.12 -23.35 -18.41
N ARG A 154 2.30 -22.05 -18.70
CA ARG A 154 3.32 -21.54 -19.61
C ARG A 154 4.41 -20.82 -18.83
N LEU A 155 5.65 -20.94 -19.30
CA LEU A 155 6.80 -20.20 -18.80
C LEU A 155 7.04 -18.99 -19.72
N LEU A 156 7.12 -17.79 -19.15
CA LEU A 156 7.57 -16.59 -19.85
C LEU A 156 9.06 -16.41 -19.57
N GLN A 157 9.88 -16.44 -20.61
CA GLN A 157 11.30 -16.15 -20.48
C GLN A 157 11.56 -14.71 -20.93
N VAL A 158 11.96 -13.86 -19.98
CA VAL A 158 12.35 -12.47 -20.23
C VAL A 158 13.87 -12.36 -20.14
N ARG A 159 14.51 -11.87 -21.20
CA ARG A 159 15.95 -11.63 -21.26
C ARG A 159 16.22 -10.13 -21.36
N LEU A 160 17.11 -9.64 -20.52
CA LEU A 160 17.66 -8.28 -20.64
C LEU A 160 19.00 -8.35 -21.37
N LEU A 161 19.12 -7.63 -22.48
CA LEU A 161 20.33 -7.55 -23.29
C LEU A 161 20.97 -6.18 -23.11
N PHE A 162 22.28 -6.16 -22.87
CA PHE A 162 23.13 -4.97 -22.79
C PHE A 162 24.11 -5.00 -23.98
N ARG A 163 24.36 -3.86 -24.64
CA ARG A 163 25.29 -3.77 -25.79
C ARG A 163 26.51 -2.93 -25.49
#